data_AF-A0A7S0H4M2-F1
#
_entry.id   AF-A0A7S0H4M2-F1
#
_cell.length_a   1.000
_cell.length_b   1.000
_cell.length_c   1.000
_cell.angle_alpha   90.00
_cell.angle_beta   90.00
_cell.angle_gamma   90.00
#
_symmetry.space_group_name_H-M   'P 1'
#
loop_
_entity.id
_entity.type
_entity.pdbx_description
1 polymer ?
#
loop_
_entity_poly.entity_id
_entity_poly.type
_entity_poly.pdbx_seq_one_letter_code
_entity_poly.pdbx_strand_id
1 'polypeptide(L)'
;VNEVNLTTTVSMLADHPPTIVRAELLNSIPIEGVEIDPYILVQFSNGQSRQVTDDDDNVIFKWCRCEYTASSDTQEGPRQCIMTGKPATMQCLLPDVTFEINGQEYTHEDAYFSSVEEFMKAWPFHKRHKREGELLKPRRQDPSRDFVNVWQEISQSRVYVPQKQDVGRILKLECIPISQNGLYTGKSMSIESAEVMQAPPSAPVRSMI
;
A
#
# COMPACT_ATOMS: atom_id res chain seq x y z
N VAL A 1 -66.49 -21.47 -16.51
CA VAL A 1 -65.05 -21.78 -16.44
C VAL A 1 -64.34 -20.44 -16.39
N ASN A 2 -63.88 -20.02 -15.20
CA ASN A 2 -63.22 -18.74 -14.99
C ASN A 2 -61.74 -18.91 -15.31
N GLU A 3 -61.26 -18.26 -16.36
CA GLU A 3 -59.83 -18.09 -16.61
C GLU A 3 -59.35 -16.84 -15.87
N VAL A 4 -58.64 -17.06 -14.77
CA VAL A 4 -57.91 -16.01 -14.06
C VAL A 4 -56.58 -15.84 -14.80
N ASN A 5 -56.48 -14.79 -15.61
CA ASN A 5 -55.22 -14.34 -16.17
C ASN A 5 -54.36 -13.78 -15.02
N LEU A 6 -53.41 -14.57 -14.54
CA LEU A 6 -52.33 -14.10 -13.68
C LEU A 6 -51.33 -13.33 -14.55
N THR A 7 -51.52 -12.01 -14.63
CA THR A 7 -50.49 -11.11 -15.14
C THR A 7 -49.38 -11.01 -14.11
N THR A 8 -48.39 -11.90 -14.20
CA THR A 8 -47.13 -11.76 -13.48
C THR A 8 -46.38 -10.58 -14.08
N THR A 9 -46.54 -9.41 -13.47
CA THR A 9 -45.66 -8.26 -13.69
C THR A 9 -44.28 -8.63 -13.18
N VAL A 10 -43.44 -9.17 -14.06
CA VAL A 10 -41.99 -9.22 -13.86
C VAL A 10 -41.52 -7.78 -13.87
N SER A 11 -41.38 -7.20 -12.67
CA SER A 11 -40.70 -5.94 -12.47
C SER A 11 -39.28 -6.10 -13.02
N MET A 12 -39.04 -5.50 -14.20
CA MET A 12 -37.71 -5.24 -14.74
C MET A 12 -37.03 -4.24 -13.79
N LEU A 13 -36.56 -4.72 -12.64
CA LEU A 13 -35.62 -3.98 -11.81
C LEU A 13 -34.42 -3.73 -12.72
N ALA A 14 -34.13 -2.45 -12.97
CA ALA A 14 -32.93 -2.05 -13.69
C ALA A 14 -31.75 -2.77 -13.04
N ASP A 15 -31.05 -3.58 -13.83
CA ASP A 15 -29.93 -4.40 -13.36
C ASP A 15 -28.78 -3.44 -13.02
N HIS A 16 -28.79 -2.92 -11.80
CA HIS A 16 -27.74 -2.04 -11.33
C HIS A 16 -26.54 -2.88 -10.89
N PRO A 17 -25.31 -2.44 -11.13
CA PRO A 17 -24.14 -3.20 -10.74
C PRO A 17 -24.15 -3.45 -9.22
N PRO A 18 -23.61 -4.58 -8.76
CA PRO A 18 -23.52 -4.87 -7.33
C PRO A 18 -22.65 -3.81 -6.65
N THR A 19 -22.89 -3.57 -5.37
CA THR A 19 -22.21 -2.52 -4.62
C THR A 19 -21.70 -3.06 -3.30
N ILE A 20 -20.47 -2.68 -2.93
CA ILE A 20 -19.96 -2.95 -1.58
C ILE A 20 -20.60 -1.94 -0.64
N VAL A 21 -21.37 -2.45 0.33
CA VAL A 21 -22.09 -1.63 1.32
C VAL A 21 -21.20 -1.40 2.56
N ARG A 22 -20.38 -2.39 2.92
CA ARG A 22 -19.47 -2.31 4.06
C ARG A 22 -18.21 -3.14 3.78
N ALA A 23 -17.05 -2.58 4.10
CA ALA A 23 -15.77 -3.28 4.10
C ALA A 23 -14.97 -2.81 5.32
N GLU A 24 -14.49 -3.74 6.14
CA GLU A 24 -13.76 -3.42 7.38
C GLU A 24 -12.67 -4.46 7.67
N LEU A 25 -11.53 -3.98 8.16
CA LEU A 25 -10.49 -4.83 8.75
C LEU A 25 -10.82 -5.02 10.23
N LEU A 26 -11.21 -6.23 10.62
CA LEU A 26 -11.65 -6.54 11.99
C LEU A 26 -10.54 -6.30 13.04
N ASN A 27 -9.27 -6.39 12.61
CA ASN A 27 -8.09 -6.01 13.37
C ASN A 27 -7.40 -4.85 12.66
N SER A 28 -7.46 -3.64 13.22
CA SER A 28 -6.87 -2.45 12.57
C SER A 28 -5.34 -2.44 12.58
N ILE A 29 -4.71 -3.20 13.49
CA ILE A 29 -3.26 -3.33 13.57
C ILE A 29 -2.85 -4.74 13.11
N PRO A 30 -2.38 -4.90 11.87
CA PRO A 30 -1.92 -6.19 11.37
C PRO A 30 -0.59 -6.59 12.00
N ILE A 31 -0.37 -7.90 12.16
CA ILE A 31 0.85 -8.47 12.74
C ILE A 31 1.45 -9.46 11.72
N GLU A 32 2.77 -9.42 11.54
CA GLU A 32 3.52 -10.40 10.75
C GLU A 32 3.10 -11.84 11.12
N GLY A 33 2.73 -12.64 10.11
CA GLY A 33 2.34 -14.04 10.28
C GLY A 33 0.93 -14.27 10.84
N VAL A 34 0.17 -13.21 11.15
CA VAL A 34 -1.21 -13.32 11.66
C VAL A 34 -2.20 -12.97 10.56
N GLU A 35 -3.16 -13.85 10.33
CA GLU A 35 -4.19 -13.70 9.32
C GLU A 35 -5.03 -12.43 9.52
N ILE A 36 -5.24 -11.70 8.42
CA ILE A 36 -6.20 -10.60 8.31
C ILE A 36 -7.41 -11.12 7.52
N ASP A 37 -8.52 -11.26 8.24
CA ASP A 37 -9.80 -11.65 7.68
C ASP A 37 -10.76 -10.45 7.62
N PRO A 38 -11.05 -9.88 6.43
CA PRO A 38 -11.89 -8.70 6.30
C PRO A 38 -13.39 -9.05 6.38
N TYR A 39 -14.17 -8.15 6.98
CA TYR A 39 -15.63 -8.20 6.90
C TYR A 39 -16.11 -7.41 5.68
N ILE A 40 -16.76 -8.07 4.73
CA ILE A 40 -17.22 -7.45 3.49
C ILE A 40 -18.68 -7.82 3.24
N LEU A 41 -19.50 -6.81 2.98
CA LEU A 41 -20.93 -6.94 2.69
C LEU A 41 -21.23 -6.35 1.31
N VAL A 42 -21.76 -7.18 0.41
CA VAL A 42 -22.14 -6.80 -0.96
C VAL A 42 -23.65 -6.79 -1.08
N GLN A 43 -24.20 -5.77 -1.74
CA GLN A 43 -25.59 -5.70 -2.17
C GLN A 43 -25.68 -5.94 -3.68
N PHE A 44 -26.50 -6.90 -4.08
CA PHE A 44 -26.73 -7.26 -5.49
C PHE A 44 -27.89 -6.49 -6.10
N SER A 45 -28.08 -6.62 -7.42
CA SER A 45 -29.15 -5.97 -8.19
C SER A 45 -30.57 -6.34 -7.72
N ASN A 46 -30.72 -7.50 -7.09
CA ASN A 46 -31.97 -7.94 -6.46
C ASN A 46 -32.25 -7.29 -5.10
N GLY A 47 -31.40 -6.36 -4.66
CA GLY A 47 -31.48 -5.67 -3.36
C GLY A 47 -31.01 -6.51 -2.16
N GLN A 48 -30.73 -7.80 -2.34
CA GLN A 48 -30.24 -8.67 -1.27
C GLN A 48 -28.79 -8.32 -0.93
N SER A 49 -28.48 -8.29 0.37
CA SER A 49 -27.13 -8.16 0.87
C SER A 49 -26.59 -9.53 1.31
N ARG A 50 -25.32 -9.80 1.01
CA ARG A 50 -24.62 -11.03 1.40
C ARG A 50 -23.23 -10.69 1.93
N GLN A 51 -22.84 -11.34 3.02
CA GLN A 51 -21.48 -11.30 3.51
C GLN A 51 -20.60 -12.20 2.62
N VAL A 52 -19.46 -11.66 2.21
CA VAL A 52 -18.43 -12.42 1.51
C VAL A 52 -17.68 -13.29 2.52
N THR A 53 -17.65 -14.58 2.25
CA THR A 53 -17.03 -15.60 3.10
C THR A 53 -15.83 -16.27 2.44
N ASP A 54 -15.76 -16.26 1.11
CA ASP A 54 -14.71 -16.95 0.35
C ASP A 54 -14.19 -16.11 -0.84
N ASP A 55 -13.09 -16.55 -1.45
CA ASP A 55 -12.46 -15.93 -2.62
C ASP A 55 -13.38 -15.95 -3.86
N ASP A 56 -14.29 -16.93 -3.93
CA ASP A 56 -15.21 -17.12 -5.06
C ASP A 56 -16.53 -16.32 -4.96
N ASP A 57 -16.73 -15.54 -3.91
CA ASP A 57 -18.01 -14.85 -3.59
C ASP A 57 -18.28 -13.59 -4.45
N ASN A 58 -17.99 -13.67 -5.75
CA ASN A 58 -18.24 -12.60 -6.72
C ASN A 58 -17.63 -11.26 -6.30
N VAL A 59 -16.43 -11.27 -5.72
CA VAL A 59 -15.65 -10.07 -5.43
C VAL A 59 -14.21 -10.33 -5.83
N ILE A 60 -13.61 -9.38 -6.55
CA ILE A 60 -12.16 -9.39 -6.77
C ILE A 60 -11.51 -8.70 -5.59
N PHE A 61 -10.56 -9.38 -4.96
CA PHE A 61 -9.72 -8.81 -3.91
C PHE A 61 -8.37 -8.42 -4.49
N LYS A 62 -7.84 -7.32 -3.97
CA LYS A 62 -6.50 -6.86 -4.30
C LYS A 62 -5.86 -6.27 -3.06
N TRP A 63 -4.95 -7.03 -2.47
CA TRP A 63 -4.07 -6.53 -1.43
C TRP A 63 -2.92 -5.77 -2.06
N CYS A 64 -2.66 -4.58 -1.52
CA CYS A 64 -1.54 -3.75 -1.88
C CYS A 64 -0.72 -3.40 -0.63
N ARG A 65 0.59 -3.36 -0.77
CA ARG A 65 1.51 -2.81 0.22
C ARG A 65 1.89 -1.38 -0.16
N CYS A 66 1.93 -0.49 0.83
CA CYS A 66 2.48 0.84 0.66
C CYS A 66 4.01 0.77 0.64
N GLU A 67 4.59 1.17 -0.49
CA GLU A 67 5.99 1.52 -0.63
C GLU A 67 6.11 3.04 -0.58
N TYR A 68 6.96 3.54 0.32
CA TYR A 68 7.28 4.96 0.39
C TYR A 68 8.32 5.26 -0.67
N THR A 69 8.01 6.12 -1.63
CA THR A 69 9.01 6.62 -2.57
C THR A 69 9.18 8.12 -2.44
N ALA A 70 10.42 8.59 -2.51
CA ALA A 70 10.69 10.00 -2.51
C ALA A 70 10.16 10.60 -3.83
N SER A 71 9.25 11.57 -3.76
CA SER A 71 8.76 12.33 -4.91
C SER A 71 9.66 13.52 -5.22
N SER A 72 9.73 13.90 -6.50
CA SER A 72 10.26 15.20 -6.88
C SER A 72 9.22 16.30 -6.63
N ASP A 73 9.68 17.49 -6.22
CA ASP A 73 8.85 18.70 -6.20
C ASP A 73 8.40 19.11 -7.61
N THR A 74 9.22 18.79 -8.61
CA THR A 74 8.91 18.90 -10.04
C THR A 74 8.03 17.72 -10.45
N GLN A 75 7.16 17.83 -11.44
CA GLN A 75 6.26 16.74 -11.88
C GLN A 75 6.98 15.52 -12.54
N GLU A 76 8.25 15.29 -12.23
CA GLU A 76 9.17 14.37 -12.92
C GLU A 76 9.17 12.94 -12.36
N GLY A 77 8.24 12.61 -11.46
CA GLY A 77 8.06 11.27 -10.91
C GLY A 77 8.87 11.03 -9.62
N PRO A 78 9.05 9.76 -9.19
CA PRO A 78 9.82 9.48 -7.99
C PRO A 78 11.31 9.79 -8.21
N ARG A 79 11.95 10.39 -7.21
CA ARG A 79 13.39 10.59 -7.16
C ARG A 79 14.10 9.25 -7.24
N GLN A 80 15.28 9.25 -7.84
CA GLN A 80 16.04 8.03 -8.09
C GLN A 80 17.22 7.90 -7.11
N CYS A 81 17.55 6.67 -6.77
CA CYS A 81 18.73 6.33 -6.01
C CYS A 81 19.98 6.72 -6.80
N ILE A 82 20.87 7.50 -6.18
CA ILE A 82 22.12 7.94 -6.82
C ILE A 82 23.07 6.78 -7.16
N MET A 83 22.90 5.63 -6.53
CA MET A 83 23.72 4.43 -6.76
C MET A 83 23.14 3.51 -7.83
N THR A 84 21.81 3.40 -7.93
CA THR A 84 21.15 2.33 -8.72
C THR A 84 20.13 2.82 -9.74
N GLY A 85 19.73 4.09 -9.70
CA GLY A 85 18.68 4.65 -10.55
C GLY A 85 17.26 4.17 -10.22
N LYS A 86 17.10 3.27 -9.24
CA LYS A 86 15.79 2.79 -8.79
C LYS A 86 15.03 3.90 -8.04
N PRO A 87 13.70 3.86 -7.97
CA PRO A 87 12.93 4.76 -7.11
C PRO A 87 13.49 4.76 -5.69
N ALA A 88 13.84 5.95 -5.21
CA ALA A 88 14.39 6.11 -3.88
C ALA A 88 13.29 6.02 -2.83
N THR A 89 13.62 5.48 -1.67
CA THR A 89 12.72 5.29 -0.53
C THR A 89 13.21 6.04 0.71
N MET A 90 14.40 6.65 0.63
CA MET A 90 15.05 7.37 1.71
C MET A 90 15.88 8.55 1.18
N GLN A 91 16.03 9.58 2.01
CA GLN A 91 16.87 10.75 1.76
C GLN A 91 17.92 10.89 2.87
N CYS A 92 19.15 11.26 2.51
CA CYS A 92 20.13 11.72 3.48
C CYS A 92 19.84 13.17 3.91
N LEU A 93 19.50 13.37 5.18
CA LEU A 93 19.19 14.70 5.74
C LEU A 93 20.40 15.40 6.35
N LEU A 94 21.62 14.84 6.20
CA LEU A 94 22.82 15.45 6.75
C LEU A 94 23.13 16.73 5.96
N PRO A 95 23.15 17.90 6.62
CA PRO A 95 23.49 19.15 5.96
C PRO A 95 24.98 19.16 5.58
N ASP A 96 25.33 19.90 4.53
CA ASP A 96 26.72 20.12 4.08
C ASP A 96 27.48 18.84 3.68
N VAL A 97 26.75 17.85 3.21
CA VAL A 97 27.31 16.60 2.66
C VAL A 97 27.31 16.64 1.15
N THR A 98 28.43 16.21 0.56
CA THR A 98 28.51 15.82 -0.85
C THR A 98 28.96 14.37 -0.98
N PHE A 99 28.46 13.70 -2.03
CA PHE A 99 28.85 12.35 -2.40
C PHE A 99 29.48 12.39 -3.79
N GLU A 100 30.63 11.75 -3.96
CA GLU A 100 31.24 11.58 -5.28
C GLU A 100 31.13 10.10 -5.68
N ILE A 101 30.20 9.79 -6.57
CA ILE A 101 29.93 8.42 -7.01
C ILE A 101 30.13 8.37 -8.52
N ASN A 102 30.97 7.46 -8.99
CA ASN A 102 31.31 7.28 -10.41
C ASN A 102 31.77 8.58 -11.12
N GLY A 103 32.46 9.47 -10.39
CA GLY A 103 32.95 10.74 -10.92
C GLY A 103 31.89 11.84 -11.05
N GLN A 104 30.66 11.60 -10.58
CA GLN A 104 29.59 12.59 -10.47
C GLN A 104 29.42 13.03 -9.01
N GLU A 105 29.34 14.33 -8.79
CA GLU A 105 29.08 14.92 -7.47
C GLU A 105 27.57 15.05 -7.23
N TYR A 106 27.13 14.69 -6.03
CA TYR A 106 25.76 14.80 -5.55
C TYR A 106 25.76 15.62 -4.25
N THR A 107 24.82 16.55 -4.13
CA THR A 107 24.62 17.33 -2.90
C THR A 107 23.60 16.67 -1.98
N HIS A 108 23.46 17.13 -0.74
CA HIS A 108 22.41 16.64 0.17
C HIS A 108 20.98 16.77 -0.42
N GLU A 109 20.74 17.74 -1.33
CA GLU A 109 19.44 17.94 -1.98
C GLU A 109 19.13 16.84 -3.03
N ASP A 110 20.15 16.08 -3.42
CA ASP A 110 20.09 15.00 -4.42
C ASP A 110 20.47 13.63 -3.83
N ALA A 111 20.83 13.58 -2.54
CA ALA A 111 21.33 12.38 -1.87
C ALA A 111 20.20 11.43 -1.46
N TYR A 112 19.62 10.75 -2.45
CA TYR A 112 18.54 9.78 -2.29
C TYR A 112 19.02 8.34 -2.50
N PHE A 113 18.42 7.41 -1.76
CA PHE A 113 18.79 6.00 -1.73
C PHE A 113 17.54 5.12 -1.78
N SER A 114 17.63 3.94 -2.41
CA SER A 114 16.50 3.00 -2.44
C SER A 114 16.50 2.03 -1.26
N SER A 115 17.60 1.95 -0.50
CA SER A 115 17.68 1.19 0.75
C SER A 115 18.78 1.69 1.70
N VAL A 116 18.73 1.23 2.96
CA VAL A 116 19.79 1.47 3.96
C VAL A 116 21.12 0.89 3.49
N GLU A 117 21.13 -0.29 2.87
CA GLU A 117 22.36 -0.91 2.37
C GLU A 117 23.03 -0.06 1.29
N GLU A 118 22.24 0.52 0.38
CA GLU A 118 22.76 1.42 -0.66
C GLU A 118 23.29 2.72 -0.07
N PHE A 119 22.59 3.28 0.92
CA PHE A 119 23.08 4.41 1.70
C PHE A 119 24.43 4.10 2.37
N MET A 120 24.53 2.95 3.04
CA MET A 120 25.76 2.53 3.71
C MET A 120 26.90 2.24 2.71
N LYS A 121 26.59 1.74 1.51
CA LYS A 121 27.58 1.59 0.43
C LYS A 121 28.06 2.92 -0.11
N ALA A 122 27.22 3.96 -0.09
CA ALA A 122 27.60 5.30 -0.49
C ALA A 122 28.40 6.04 0.60
N TRP A 123 28.29 5.62 1.86
CA TRP A 123 28.92 6.27 3.00
C TRP A 123 30.43 6.52 2.85
N PRO A 124 31.26 5.60 2.32
CA PRO A 124 32.69 5.87 2.13
C PRO A 124 33.00 7.03 1.17
N PHE A 125 32.07 7.36 0.26
CA PHE A 125 32.20 8.47 -0.70
C PHE A 125 31.72 9.81 -0.13
N HIS A 126 31.16 9.80 1.09
CA HIS A 126 30.77 11.01 1.80
C HIS A 126 31.99 11.90 2.04
N LYS A 127 31.88 13.16 1.61
CA LYS A 127 32.83 14.22 1.95
C LYS A 127 32.08 15.35 2.64
N ARG A 128 32.68 15.90 3.69
CA ARG A 128 32.17 17.12 4.32
C ARG A 128 32.54 18.30 3.43
N HIS A 129 31.53 19.06 2.99
CA HIS A 129 31.77 20.27 2.24
C HIS A 129 32.57 21.27 3.10
N LYS A 130 33.65 21.85 2.58
CA LYS A 130 34.31 22.98 3.23
C LYS A 130 33.44 24.20 2.98
N ARG A 131 32.85 24.77 4.03
CA ARG A 131 32.13 26.06 3.92
C ARG A 131 33.14 27.16 3.56
N GLU A 132 33.21 27.55 2.31
CA GLU A 132 33.56 28.92 1.95
C GLU A 132 32.26 29.71 1.82
N GLY A 133 32.23 30.86 2.50
CA GLY A 133 31.01 31.45 3.04
C GLY A 133 29.94 31.75 2.00
N GLU A 134 28.69 31.39 2.32
CA GLU A 134 27.51 32.09 1.81
C GLU A 134 26.26 31.76 2.64
N LEU A 135 25.31 32.68 2.59
CA LEU A 135 24.15 32.83 3.47
C LEU A 135 23.33 31.55 3.66
N LEU A 136 22.89 31.36 4.90
CA LEU A 136 21.87 30.41 5.34
C LEU A 136 20.72 30.34 4.32
N LYS A 137 20.73 29.31 3.45
CA LYS A 137 19.50 28.90 2.76
C LYS A 137 18.47 28.57 3.85
N PRO A 138 17.20 29.00 3.69
CA PRO A 138 16.18 28.68 4.68
C PRO A 138 16.09 27.17 4.82
N ARG A 139 16.15 26.68 6.06
CA ARG A 139 15.87 25.30 6.43
C ARG A 139 14.51 24.93 5.82
N ARG A 140 14.50 24.11 4.76
CA ARG A 140 13.25 23.63 4.18
C ARG A 140 12.46 22.90 5.28
N GLN A 141 11.17 23.20 5.29
CA GLN A 141 10.19 22.63 6.19
C GLN A 141 10.06 21.13 5.91
N ASP A 142 9.91 20.37 7.00
CA ASP A 142 9.59 18.95 7.10
C ASP A 142 9.85 18.06 5.85
N PRO A 143 10.96 17.29 5.81
CA PRO A 143 11.23 16.32 4.74
C PRO A 143 10.17 15.22 4.62
N SER A 144 9.20 15.14 5.55
CA SER A 144 8.04 14.24 5.39
C SER A 144 7.19 14.56 4.15
N ARG A 145 7.29 15.76 3.57
CA ARG A 145 6.54 16.16 2.36
C ARG A 145 7.11 15.60 1.06
N ASP A 146 8.33 15.07 1.09
CA ASP A 146 9.01 14.57 -0.09
C ASP A 146 8.72 13.10 -0.37
N PHE A 147 7.82 12.44 0.38
CA PHE A 147 7.48 11.04 0.19
C PHE A 147 6.03 10.86 -0.24
N VAL A 148 5.82 10.02 -1.25
CA VAL A 148 4.51 9.62 -1.75
C VAL A 148 4.30 8.13 -1.54
N ASN A 149 3.05 7.77 -1.28
CA ASN A 149 2.62 6.38 -1.17
C ASN A 149 2.48 5.78 -2.56
N VAL A 150 3.27 4.75 -2.84
CA VAL A 150 3.15 3.91 -4.03
C VAL A 150 2.59 2.56 -3.60
N TRP A 151 1.54 2.10 -4.25
CA TRP A 151 0.88 0.85 -3.89
C TRP A 151 1.36 -0.29 -4.79
N GLN A 152 2.02 -1.28 -4.20
CA GLN A 152 2.42 -2.51 -4.89
C GLN A 152 1.40 -3.60 -4.60
N GLU A 153 0.84 -4.23 -5.64
CA GLU A 153 -0.02 -5.41 -5.47
C GLU A 153 0.77 -6.60 -4.94
N ILE A 154 0.25 -7.26 -3.91
CA ILE A 154 0.92 -8.36 -3.19
C ILE A 154 0.07 -9.64 -3.09
N SER A 155 -1.25 -9.56 -3.24
CA SER A 155 -2.15 -10.73 -3.24
C SER A 155 -3.51 -10.41 -3.86
N GLN A 156 -4.20 -11.44 -4.33
CA GLN A 156 -5.57 -11.38 -4.87
C GLN A 156 -6.59 -12.20 -4.06
N SER A 157 -6.18 -12.76 -2.92
CA SER A 157 -7.08 -13.47 -2.00
C SER A 157 -7.85 -12.52 -1.09
N ARG A 158 -9.03 -12.92 -0.61
CA ARG A 158 -9.83 -12.25 0.41
C ARG A 158 -9.03 -12.06 1.68
N VAL A 159 -8.43 -13.16 2.13
CA VAL A 159 -7.64 -13.24 3.35
C VAL A 159 -6.16 -13.00 3.03
N TYR A 160 -5.47 -12.29 3.92
CA TYR A 160 -4.04 -12.04 3.78
C TYR A 160 -3.27 -12.30 5.06
N VAL A 161 -2.12 -12.95 4.94
CA VAL A 161 -1.17 -13.14 6.05
C VAL A 161 0.04 -12.24 5.79
N PRO A 162 0.25 -11.17 6.57
CA PRO A 162 1.38 -10.27 6.40
C PRO A 162 2.70 -11.01 6.52
N GLN A 163 3.61 -10.70 5.62
CA GLN A 163 4.94 -11.26 5.54
C GLN A 163 5.96 -10.30 6.18
N LYS A 164 7.18 -10.80 6.40
CA LYS A 164 8.28 -10.01 6.96
C LYS A 164 8.56 -8.70 6.22
N GLN A 165 8.35 -8.68 4.90
CA GLN A 165 8.58 -7.52 4.05
C GLN A 165 7.53 -6.41 4.25
N ASP A 166 6.42 -6.75 4.89
CA ASP A 166 5.30 -5.84 5.10
C ASP A 166 5.40 -5.10 6.43
N VAL A 167 6.29 -5.55 7.34
CA VAL A 167 6.54 -4.91 8.64
C VAL A 167 6.89 -3.43 8.46
N GLY A 168 6.20 -2.56 9.19
CA GLY A 168 6.32 -1.10 9.10
C GLY A 168 5.65 -0.49 7.86
N ARG A 169 4.90 -1.28 7.08
CA ARG A 169 4.14 -0.80 5.91
C ARG A 169 2.66 -0.80 6.18
N ILE A 170 1.95 0.11 5.51
CA ILE A 170 0.48 0.12 5.46
C ILE A 170 0.04 -0.87 4.38
N LEU A 171 -0.98 -1.67 4.68
CA LEU A 171 -1.65 -2.52 3.71
C LEU A 171 -2.97 -1.88 3.28
N LYS A 172 -3.34 -2.07 2.02
CA LYS A 172 -4.62 -1.64 1.46
C LYS A 172 -5.30 -2.82 0.80
N LEU A 173 -6.52 -3.10 1.20
CA LEU A 173 -7.41 -4.02 0.50
C LEU A 173 -8.33 -3.22 -0.40
N GLU A 174 -8.25 -3.46 -1.70
CA GLU A 174 -9.24 -3.04 -2.68
C GLU A 174 -10.17 -4.20 -3.01
N CYS A 175 -11.47 -3.92 -3.03
CA CYS A 175 -12.54 -4.89 -3.30
C CYS A 175 -13.37 -4.38 -4.48
N ILE A 176 -13.65 -5.24 -5.45
CA ILE A 176 -14.46 -4.91 -6.63
C ILE A 176 -15.58 -5.94 -6.73
N PRO A 177 -16.85 -5.56 -6.51
CA PRO A 177 -17.94 -6.52 -6.56
C PRO A 177 -18.25 -6.88 -8.02
N ILE A 178 -18.57 -8.14 -8.27
CA ILE A 178 -18.95 -8.70 -9.56
C ILE A 178 -20.39 -9.19 -9.46
N SER A 179 -21.15 -9.07 -10.54
CA SER A 179 -22.50 -9.63 -10.61
C SER A 179 -22.46 -11.16 -10.56
N GLN A 180 -23.58 -11.79 -10.19
CA GLN A 180 -23.68 -13.25 -10.08
C GLN A 180 -23.36 -13.99 -11.39
N ASN A 181 -23.64 -13.35 -12.53
CA ASN A 181 -23.35 -13.86 -13.87
C ASN A 181 -21.95 -13.46 -14.39
N GLY A 182 -21.15 -12.73 -13.63
CA GLY A 182 -19.81 -12.30 -14.04
C GLY A 182 -19.77 -11.13 -15.03
N LEU A 183 -20.92 -10.63 -15.49
CA LEU A 183 -20.99 -9.67 -16.61
C LEU A 183 -20.76 -8.21 -16.23
N TYR A 184 -21.02 -7.84 -14.98
CA TYR A 184 -20.95 -6.47 -14.50
C TYR A 184 -20.04 -6.37 -13.28
N THR A 185 -19.19 -5.35 -13.28
CA THR A 185 -18.41 -4.95 -12.12
C THR A 185 -19.00 -3.69 -11.52
N GLY A 186 -19.08 -3.66 -10.19
CA GLY A 186 -19.46 -2.46 -9.46
C GLY A 186 -18.28 -1.56 -9.15
N LYS A 187 -18.58 -0.48 -8.42
CA LYS A 187 -17.57 0.47 -7.97
C LYS A 187 -16.63 -0.20 -6.95
N SER A 188 -15.33 0.01 -7.10
CA SER A 188 -14.35 -0.47 -6.13
C SER A 188 -14.46 0.29 -4.80
N MET A 189 -14.18 -0.42 -3.71
CA MET A 189 -14.04 0.13 -2.37
C MET A 189 -12.69 -0.29 -1.82
N SER A 190 -11.97 0.64 -1.19
CA SER A 190 -10.68 0.37 -0.58
C SER A 190 -10.69 0.66 0.93
N ILE A 191 -9.98 -0.16 1.68
CA ILE A 191 -9.72 0.02 3.12
C ILE A 191 -8.23 -0.12 3.41
N GLU A 192 -7.70 0.72 4.27
CA GLU A 192 -6.29 0.75 4.65
C GLU A 192 -6.11 0.31 6.11
N SER A 193 -5.01 -0.37 6.40
CA SER A 193 -4.63 -0.80 7.75
C SER A 193 -3.79 0.24 8.48
N ALA A 194 -3.50 0.03 9.75
CA ALA A 194 -2.31 0.61 10.37
C ALA A 194 -1.03 -0.06 9.84
N GLU A 195 0.14 0.43 10.24
CA GLU A 195 1.40 -0.23 9.91
C GLU A 195 1.48 -1.65 10.49
N VAL A 196 1.99 -2.59 9.71
CA VAL A 196 2.20 -3.98 10.16
C VAL A 196 3.24 -4.04 11.26
N MET A 197 2.87 -4.64 12.39
CA MET A 197 3.79 -4.89 13.50
C MET A 197 4.62 -6.15 13.26
N GLN A 198 5.87 -6.11 13.68
CA GLN A 198 6.70 -7.31 13.75
C GLN A 198 6.10 -8.29 14.77
N ALA A 199 6.13 -9.59 14.46
CA ALA A 199 5.72 -10.62 15.41
C ALA A 199 6.65 -10.61 16.64
N PRO A 200 6.11 -10.89 17.84
CA PRO A 200 6.96 -11.07 19.02
C PRO A 200 7.92 -12.24 18.80
N PRO A 201 9.15 -12.19 19.35
CA PRO A 201 10.10 -13.29 19.23
C PRO A 201 9.53 -14.55 19.88
N SER A 202 9.78 -15.71 19.27
CA SER A 202 9.34 -17.01 19.80
C SER A 202 9.81 -17.21 21.24
N ALA A 203 8.93 -17.77 22.08
CA ALA A 203 9.27 -18.08 23.45
C ALA A 203 10.50 -19.01 23.51
N PRO A 204 11.43 -18.82 24.46
CA PRO A 204 12.57 -19.71 24.64
C PRO A 204 12.10 -21.15 24.87
N VAL A 205 12.73 -22.11 24.20
CA VAL A 205 12.45 -23.54 24.43
C VAL A 205 12.99 -23.92 25.80
N ARG A 206 12.11 -24.38 26.70
CA ARG A 206 12.53 -24.90 28.01
C ARG A 206 13.08 -26.32 27.82
N SER A 207 14.37 -26.53 28.05
CA SER A 207 14.91 -27.89 28.17
C SER A 207 14.33 -28.51 29.45
N MET A 208 13.47 -29.51 29.32
CA MET A 208 13.15 -30.37 30.46
C MET A 208 14.40 -31.22 30.73
N ILE A 209 15.09 -30.94 31.84
CA ILE A 209 16.13 -31.79 32.44
C ILE A 209 15.48 -32.47 33.63
#